data_AF-A0A7K0CW78-F1
#
_entry.id   AF-A0A7K0CW78-F1
#
_cell.length_a   1.000
_cell.length_b   1.000
_cell.length_c   1.000
_cell.angle_alpha   90.00
_cell.angle_beta   90.00
_cell.angle_gamma   90.00
#
_symmetry.space_group_name_H-M   'P 1'
#
loop_
_entity.id
_entity.type
_entity.pdbx_description
1 polymer ?
#
loop_
_entity_poly.entity_id
_entity_poly.type
_entity_poly.pdbx_seq_one_letter_code
_entity_poly.pdbx_strand_id
1 'polypeptide(L)'
;MVAVHLPAESGPAEFEYAGLRGNPVAREPLPGAHVSEFTSPRGEFGIGMAVAELDGMIDGKPHEPSLDVRRIIATLPAPRVCGEDPGCALLANLPHTQPRSTLELLRRIGIRSRAGTSRFEVEASLQAIRALLELGHEEMAEGMLDALRSSCVGDWRIAWFTGVAALVRGDHRRAYRQFDIVRVMLPDEPTPNLAMAVTAELLLLAAATRAEAADWRHAAIGHYRVTWRSNHEMISAAFGLARILTADGDVRAAVAVLDELPAGSPHRDTAGLTGCLLHIGGPVTELTETDLRIAAGRLANLSGARRYLPTRLILLWTTLVWLESGGRLRNPESSIFGTPNTETGLRRGIESGLRELARTTPDPDHRIRLVDLANQVRPRTWF
;
A
#
# COMPACT_ATOMS: atom_id res chain seq x y z
N MET A 1 35.03 -74.43 -28.35
CA MET A 1 35.64 -73.16 -27.93
C MET A 1 34.50 -72.14 -27.83
N VAL A 2 34.29 -71.61 -26.62
CA VAL A 2 33.40 -70.49 -26.24
C VAL A 2 31.90 -70.73 -26.35
N ALA A 3 31.33 -71.17 -25.22
CA ALA A 3 29.98 -70.87 -24.77
C ALA A 3 29.96 -69.44 -24.20
N VAL A 4 28.94 -68.64 -24.51
CA VAL A 4 28.79 -67.29 -23.97
C VAL A 4 27.60 -67.24 -23.01
N HIS A 5 27.94 -66.87 -21.78
CA HIS A 5 27.11 -66.66 -20.60
C HIS A 5 26.22 -65.42 -20.74
N LEU A 6 25.00 -65.52 -20.22
CA LEU A 6 24.16 -64.37 -19.85
C LEU A 6 24.73 -63.68 -18.60
N PRO A 7 24.43 -62.38 -18.43
CA PRO A 7 24.07 -61.87 -17.12
C PRO A 7 22.77 -61.07 -17.13
N ALA A 8 22.31 -60.82 -15.91
CA ALA A 8 20.94 -60.59 -15.48
C ALA A 8 20.54 -59.11 -15.33
N GLU A 9 19.22 -58.93 -15.27
CA GLU A 9 18.41 -57.93 -14.55
C GLU A 9 18.81 -56.43 -14.58
N SER A 10 17.85 -55.60 -15.02
CA SER A 10 17.77 -54.18 -14.68
C SER A 10 16.30 -53.78 -14.61
N GLY A 11 15.84 -53.47 -13.39
CA GLY A 11 14.47 -53.01 -13.08
C GLY A 11 14.19 -51.56 -13.48
N PRO A 12 12.98 -51.06 -13.19
CA PRO A 12 12.43 -49.84 -13.78
C PRO A 12 12.99 -48.57 -13.14
N ALA A 13 13.05 -47.49 -13.94
CA ALA A 13 13.51 -46.17 -13.53
C ALA A 13 12.53 -45.52 -12.54
N GLU A 14 12.98 -45.35 -11.29
CA GLU A 14 12.32 -44.49 -10.30
C GLU A 14 12.80 -43.04 -10.46
N PHE A 15 11.83 -42.14 -10.56
CA PHE A 15 12.01 -40.69 -10.51
C PHE A 15 12.33 -40.26 -9.08
N GLU A 16 13.58 -39.88 -8.82
CA GLU A 16 14.00 -39.35 -7.52
C GLU A 16 13.72 -37.84 -7.43
N TYR A 17 12.69 -37.48 -6.67
CA TYR A 17 12.41 -36.11 -6.22
C TYR A 17 13.44 -35.71 -5.14
N ALA A 18 14.58 -35.15 -5.54
CA ALA A 18 15.50 -34.49 -4.62
C ALA A 18 15.02 -33.05 -4.32
N GLY A 19 14.20 -32.91 -3.27
CA GLY A 19 13.79 -31.63 -2.70
C GLY A 19 14.97 -30.92 -2.02
N LEU A 20 15.70 -30.10 -2.77
CA LEU A 20 16.63 -29.12 -2.22
C LEU A 20 15.86 -27.93 -1.66
N ARG A 21 15.56 -27.97 -0.36
CA ARG A 21 15.34 -26.75 0.45
C ARG A 21 16.67 -26.01 0.59
N GLY A 22 17.05 -25.26 -0.45
CA GLY A 22 18.08 -24.24 -0.33
C GLY A 22 17.49 -23.04 0.43
N ASN A 23 18.04 -22.73 1.61
CA ASN A 23 17.90 -21.40 2.20
C ASN A 23 18.29 -20.35 1.14
N PRO A 24 17.59 -19.21 1.02
CA PRO A 24 18.04 -18.15 0.13
C PRO A 24 19.37 -17.62 0.66
N VAL A 25 20.47 -18.06 0.04
CA VAL A 25 21.77 -17.43 0.20
C VAL A 25 21.60 -16.02 -0.32
N ALA A 26 21.77 -15.03 0.56
CA ALA A 26 21.80 -13.62 0.18
C ALA A 26 22.79 -13.47 -0.97
N ARG A 27 22.31 -13.12 -2.17
CA ARG A 27 23.18 -12.73 -3.27
C ARG A 27 23.99 -11.52 -2.78
N GLU A 28 25.30 -11.67 -2.69
CA GLU A 28 26.17 -10.51 -2.51
C GLU A 28 25.90 -9.53 -3.67
N PRO A 29 25.71 -8.24 -3.36
CA PRO A 29 25.47 -7.24 -4.38
C PRO A 29 26.69 -7.15 -5.32
N LEU A 30 26.42 -6.90 -6.61
CA LEU A 30 27.45 -6.69 -7.63
C LEU A 30 28.43 -5.58 -7.18
N PRO A 31 29.73 -5.69 -7.50
CA PRO A 31 30.71 -4.63 -7.17
C PRO A 31 30.26 -3.31 -7.80
N GLY A 32 29.98 -2.30 -6.97
CA GLY A 32 29.52 -0.98 -7.40
C GLY A 32 28.02 -0.70 -7.20
N ALA A 33 27.23 -1.65 -6.68
CA ALA A 33 25.88 -1.33 -6.22
C ALA A 33 25.94 -0.58 -4.88
N HIS A 34 25.43 0.66 -4.86
CA HIS A 34 25.27 1.42 -3.63
C HIS A 34 24.42 0.59 -2.64
N VAL A 35 24.99 0.24 -1.49
CA VAL A 35 24.24 -0.45 -0.43
C VAL A 35 23.34 0.60 0.20
N SER A 36 22.02 0.39 0.14
CA SER A 36 21.08 1.34 0.74
C SER A 36 21.34 1.49 2.24
N GLU A 37 21.31 2.73 2.73
CA GLU A 37 21.41 3.10 4.15
C GLU A 37 20.14 2.71 4.94
N PHE A 38 19.06 2.35 4.23
CA PHE A 38 17.80 1.90 4.82
C PHE A 38 17.59 0.39 4.65
N THR A 39 16.75 -0.18 5.51
CA THR A 39 16.29 -1.55 5.36
C THR A 39 15.35 -1.68 4.15
N SER A 40 15.04 -2.89 3.72
CA SER A 40 13.93 -3.09 2.78
C SER A 40 12.59 -2.63 3.40
N PRO A 41 11.60 -2.24 2.58
CA PRO A 41 10.25 -1.95 3.06
C PRO A 41 9.68 -3.12 3.87
N ARG A 42 8.98 -2.81 4.97
CA ARG A 42 8.48 -3.82 5.94
C ARG A 42 7.01 -4.18 5.73
N GLY A 43 6.41 -3.55 4.74
CA GLY A 43 5.01 -3.62 4.37
C GLY A 43 4.63 -2.34 3.65
N GLU A 44 3.35 -2.22 3.34
CA GLU A 44 2.82 -1.09 2.57
C GLU A 44 1.72 -0.34 3.34
N PHE A 45 1.49 0.89 2.90
CA PHE A 45 0.46 1.80 3.39
C PHE A 45 -0.29 2.42 2.21
N GLY A 46 -1.53 2.86 2.44
CA GLY A 46 -2.35 3.54 1.43
C GLY A 46 -2.89 2.69 0.27
N ILE A 47 -2.55 1.40 0.17
CA ILE A 47 -2.93 0.55 -0.97
C ILE A 47 -4.45 0.42 -1.16
N GLY A 48 -5.19 0.25 -0.07
CA GLY A 48 -6.62 -0.06 -0.11
C GLY A 48 -7.56 1.14 -0.05
N MET A 49 -7.06 2.38 0.01
CA MET A 49 -7.90 3.53 0.37
C MET A 49 -9.07 3.76 -0.58
N ALA A 50 -8.83 3.76 -1.90
CA ALA A 50 -9.88 4.01 -2.89
C ALA A 50 -10.96 2.91 -2.91
N VAL A 51 -10.62 1.70 -2.47
CA VAL A 51 -11.54 0.55 -2.47
C VAL A 51 -12.05 0.21 -1.07
N ALA A 52 -11.64 0.94 -0.03
CA ALA A 52 -12.00 0.66 1.35
C ALA A 52 -13.50 0.89 1.60
N GLU A 53 -14.08 1.93 1.00
CA GLU A 53 -15.51 2.24 1.12
C GLU A 53 -16.40 1.08 0.60
N LEU A 54 -15.89 0.28 -0.35
CA LEU A 54 -16.59 -0.90 -0.86
C LEU A 54 -16.74 -2.00 0.19
N ASP A 55 -15.92 -2.01 1.24
CA ASP A 55 -16.04 -2.99 2.32
C ASP A 55 -17.37 -2.79 3.09
N GLY A 56 -17.89 -1.56 3.12
CA GLY A 56 -19.20 -1.26 3.69
C GLY A 56 -20.37 -1.85 2.91
N MET A 57 -20.21 -2.12 1.60
CA MET A 57 -21.20 -2.88 0.83
C MET A 57 -21.20 -4.38 1.18
N ILE A 58 -20.15 -4.87 1.81
CA ILE A 58 -20.00 -6.28 2.18
C ILE A 58 -20.48 -6.51 3.63
N ASP A 59 -20.03 -5.67 4.57
CA ASP A 59 -20.28 -5.86 5.99
C ASP A 59 -21.28 -4.88 6.61
N GLY A 60 -21.75 -3.88 5.86
CA GLY A 60 -22.74 -2.91 6.30
C GLY A 60 -22.21 -1.84 7.25
N LYS A 61 -20.89 -1.74 7.43
CA LYS A 61 -20.25 -0.77 8.34
C LYS A 61 -19.63 0.38 7.55
N PRO A 62 -19.57 1.60 8.14
CA PRO A 62 -18.82 2.68 7.53
C PRO A 62 -17.33 2.36 7.57
N HIS A 63 -16.66 2.50 6.43
CA HIS A 63 -15.20 2.38 6.30
C HIS A 63 -14.68 3.70 5.74
N GLU A 64 -14.11 4.54 6.61
CA GLU A 64 -13.52 5.80 6.18
C GLU A 64 -12.07 5.55 5.72
N PRO A 65 -11.73 5.89 4.46
CA PRO A 65 -10.37 5.73 3.98
C PRO A 65 -9.47 6.78 4.65
N SER A 66 -8.62 6.32 5.58
CA SER A 66 -7.66 7.18 6.26
C SER A 66 -6.22 6.69 6.09
N LEU A 67 -5.30 7.64 6.08
CA LEU A 67 -3.86 7.36 6.19
C LEU A 67 -3.50 7.20 7.65
N ASP A 68 -3.44 5.95 8.11
CA ASP A 68 -3.01 5.65 9.47
C ASP A 68 -1.51 5.93 9.64
N VAL A 69 -1.19 6.96 10.43
CA VAL A 69 0.18 7.35 10.79
C VAL A 69 0.94 6.20 11.45
N ARG A 70 0.28 5.37 12.27
CA ARG A 70 0.94 4.22 12.91
C ARG A 70 1.35 3.19 11.87
N ARG A 71 0.48 2.92 10.89
CA ARG A 71 0.79 2.05 9.75
C ARG A 71 1.94 2.61 8.92
N ILE A 72 1.96 3.92 8.66
CA ILE A 72 3.06 4.58 7.94
C ILE A 72 4.39 4.35 8.68
N ILE A 73 4.44 4.65 9.98
CA ILE A 73 5.66 4.50 10.79
C ILE A 73 6.15 3.05 10.83
N ALA A 74 5.25 2.09 11.02
CA ALA A 74 5.60 0.67 11.09
C ALA A 74 6.15 0.11 9.76
N THR A 75 5.75 0.71 8.63
CA THR A 75 6.05 0.21 7.27
C THR A 75 7.21 0.94 6.60
N LEU A 76 7.47 2.20 6.97
CA LEU A 76 8.61 2.96 6.46
C LEU A 76 9.92 2.18 6.66
N PRO A 77 10.79 2.14 5.63
CA PRO A 77 12.14 1.64 5.79
C PRO A 77 12.86 2.35 6.94
N ALA A 78 13.61 1.61 7.74
CA ALA A 78 14.34 2.16 8.88
C ALA A 78 15.83 2.28 8.55
N PRO A 79 16.55 3.22 9.17
CA PRO A 79 18.00 3.27 9.09
C PRO A 79 18.62 1.94 9.50
N ARG A 80 19.58 1.45 8.72
CA ARG A 80 20.32 0.24 9.06
C ARG A 80 21.20 0.47 10.28
N VAL A 81 21.39 -0.60 11.04
CA VAL A 81 22.42 -0.66 12.07
C VAL A 81 23.77 -0.67 11.36
N CYS A 82 24.64 0.27 11.69
CA CYS A 82 25.95 0.37 11.07
C CYS A 82 27.06 0.13 12.10
N GLY A 83 27.90 -0.87 11.89
CA GLY A 83 29.10 -1.10 12.70
C GLY A 83 29.72 -2.49 12.50
N GLU A 84 31.05 -2.57 12.61
CA GLU A 84 31.82 -3.82 12.47
C GLU A 84 31.94 -4.62 13.78
N ASP A 85 31.56 -4.02 14.91
CA ASP A 85 31.55 -4.67 16.22
C ASP A 85 30.52 -5.81 16.27
N PRO A 86 30.87 -7.01 16.78
CA PRO A 86 29.92 -8.09 17.06
C PRO A 86 28.60 -7.66 17.75
N GLY A 87 28.65 -6.63 18.62
CA GLY A 87 27.46 -6.06 19.24
C GLY A 87 26.46 -5.48 18.22
N CYS A 88 26.95 -4.85 17.15
CA CYS A 88 26.09 -4.32 16.08
C CYS A 88 25.43 -5.43 15.25
N ALA A 89 26.12 -6.57 15.07
CA ALA A 89 25.53 -7.75 14.44
C ALA A 89 24.37 -8.34 15.25
N LEU A 90 24.45 -8.31 16.59
CA LEU A 90 23.34 -8.72 17.46
C LEU A 90 22.13 -7.77 17.30
N LEU A 91 22.37 -6.46 17.26
CA LEU A 91 21.31 -5.46 17.08
C LEU A 91 20.63 -5.55 15.71
N ALA A 92 21.39 -5.86 14.66
CA ALA A 92 20.85 -6.07 13.32
C ALA A 92 19.82 -7.23 13.29
N ASN A 93 20.02 -8.24 14.14
CA ASN A 93 19.18 -9.44 14.24
C ASN A 93 17.98 -9.30 15.21
N LEU A 94 17.74 -8.11 15.78
CA LEU A 94 16.59 -7.90 16.67
C LEU A 94 15.26 -8.12 15.91
N PRO A 95 14.19 -8.58 16.60
CA PRO A 95 12.88 -8.78 16.00
C PRO A 95 12.19 -7.43 15.77
N HIS A 96 12.62 -6.69 14.73
CA HIS A 96 12.15 -5.33 14.46
C HIS A 96 10.63 -5.23 14.34
N THR A 97 9.94 -6.31 13.91
CA THR A 97 8.46 -6.40 13.80
C THR A 97 7.74 -6.56 15.14
N GLN A 98 8.48 -6.68 16.25
CA GLN A 98 7.93 -6.82 17.60
C GLN A 98 8.57 -5.77 18.53
N PRO A 99 8.08 -4.51 18.51
CA PRO A 99 8.71 -3.41 19.24
C PRO A 99 8.85 -3.66 20.75
N ARG A 100 7.85 -4.30 21.38
CA ARG A 100 7.89 -4.65 22.81
C ARG A 100 9.01 -5.64 23.12
N SER A 101 9.10 -6.73 22.35
CA SER A 101 10.15 -7.73 22.48
C SER A 101 11.53 -7.12 22.28
N THR A 102 11.67 -6.21 21.29
CA THR A 102 12.92 -5.47 21.05
C THR A 102 13.33 -4.65 22.26
N LEU A 103 12.43 -3.87 22.87
CA LEU A 103 12.74 -3.09 24.08
C LEU A 103 13.10 -3.98 25.27
N GLU A 104 12.44 -5.12 25.45
CA GLU A 104 12.79 -6.07 26.51
C GLU A 104 14.19 -6.66 26.32
N LEU A 105 14.55 -7.04 25.09
CA LEU A 105 15.88 -7.55 24.78
C LEU A 105 16.95 -6.48 24.99
N LEU A 106 16.72 -5.24 24.53
CA LEU A 106 17.65 -4.12 24.75
C LEU A 106 17.85 -3.83 26.25
N ARG A 107 16.78 -3.90 27.06
CA ARG A 107 16.88 -3.77 28.53
C ARG A 107 17.72 -4.90 29.15
N ARG A 108 17.57 -6.14 28.68
CA ARG A 108 18.36 -7.30 29.17
C ARG A 108 19.83 -7.23 28.79
N ILE A 109 20.15 -6.71 27.61
CA ILE A 109 21.53 -6.49 27.15
C ILE A 109 22.24 -5.42 28.00
N GLY A 110 21.51 -4.73 28.88
CA GLY A 110 22.11 -3.89 29.91
C GLY A 110 22.54 -2.53 29.39
N ILE A 111 21.89 -2.02 28.34
CA ILE A 111 22.00 -0.63 27.89
C ILE A 111 21.40 0.25 28.98
N ARG A 112 22.20 0.51 30.01
CA ARG A 112 21.95 1.50 31.04
C ARG A 112 22.24 2.85 30.40
N SER A 113 21.39 3.85 30.62
CA SER A 113 21.47 5.21 30.05
C SER A 113 22.79 5.94 30.31
N ARG A 114 23.90 5.48 29.72
CA ARG A 114 25.09 6.29 29.47
C ARG A 114 25.02 6.67 28.01
N ALA A 115 24.80 7.96 27.79
CA ALA A 115 24.67 8.54 26.48
C ALA A 115 25.97 8.32 25.67
N GLY A 116 25.86 7.55 24.59
CA GLY A 116 26.71 7.66 23.40
C GLY A 116 28.23 7.65 23.61
N THR A 117 28.75 6.83 24.52
CA THR A 117 30.19 6.71 24.73
C THR A 117 30.83 5.75 23.73
N SER A 118 30.08 4.76 23.27
CA SER A 118 30.50 3.80 22.23
C SER A 118 29.50 3.73 21.07
N ARG A 119 29.97 3.26 19.91
CA ARG A 119 29.13 3.06 18.72
C ARG A 119 27.97 2.11 19.00
N PHE A 120 28.22 1.03 19.74
CA PHE A 120 27.19 0.09 20.16
C PHE A 120 26.08 0.76 20.98
N GLU A 121 26.42 1.63 21.94
CA GLU A 121 25.43 2.37 22.74
C GLU A 121 24.56 3.30 21.89
N VAL A 122 25.15 3.96 20.88
CA VAL A 122 24.42 4.79 19.92
C VAL A 122 23.45 3.94 19.11
N GLU A 123 23.93 2.87 18.46
CA GLU A 123 23.08 2.00 17.64
C GLU A 123 21.94 1.40 18.46
N ALA A 124 22.22 0.96 19.68
CA ALA A 124 21.21 0.36 20.55
C ALA A 124 20.19 1.39 21.04
N SER A 125 20.62 2.63 21.29
CA SER A 125 19.73 3.75 21.59
C SER A 125 18.82 4.09 20.42
N LEU A 126 19.35 4.07 19.18
CA LEU A 126 18.55 4.28 17.96
C LEU A 126 17.52 3.15 17.76
N GLN A 127 17.87 1.89 18.04
CA GLN A 127 16.90 0.78 18.00
C GLN A 127 15.82 0.92 19.09
N ALA A 128 16.17 1.38 20.29
CA ALA A 128 15.20 1.67 21.34
C ALA A 128 14.25 2.82 20.94
N ILE A 129 14.78 3.92 20.40
CA ILE A 129 14.01 5.07 19.90
C ILE A 129 13.00 4.60 18.85
N ARG A 130 13.45 3.81 17.86
CA ARG A 130 12.57 3.24 16.85
C ARG A 130 11.41 2.45 17.47
N ALA A 131 11.72 1.52 18.38
CA ALA A 131 10.71 0.68 19.01
C ALA A 131 9.73 1.51 19.87
N LEU A 132 10.19 2.55 20.56
CA LEU A 132 9.34 3.49 21.29
C LEU A 132 8.39 4.25 20.35
N LEU A 133 8.89 4.73 19.21
CA LEU A 133 8.08 5.44 18.21
C LEU A 133 7.02 4.54 17.58
N GLU A 134 7.35 3.28 17.26
CA GLU A 134 6.37 2.29 16.77
C GLU A 134 5.29 1.97 17.83
N LEU A 135 5.58 2.15 19.12
CA LEU A 135 4.62 1.98 20.23
C LEU A 135 3.84 3.25 20.59
N GLY A 136 4.15 4.40 19.99
CA GLY A 136 3.55 5.69 20.37
C GLY A 136 4.04 6.20 21.73
N HIS A 137 5.32 6.01 22.02
CA HIS A 137 6.00 6.54 23.20
C HIS A 137 6.96 7.68 22.83
N GLU A 138 6.43 8.71 22.15
CA GLU A 138 7.20 9.79 21.56
C GLU A 138 7.98 10.63 22.58
N GLU A 139 7.43 10.91 23.76
CA GLU A 139 8.11 11.74 24.77
C GLU A 139 9.41 11.09 25.24
N MET A 140 9.38 9.77 25.47
CA MET A 140 10.57 9.00 25.84
C MET A 140 11.57 8.94 24.69
N ALA A 141 11.09 8.74 23.45
CA ALA A 141 11.93 8.70 22.27
C ALA A 141 12.67 10.03 22.05
N GLU A 142 12.01 11.15 22.28
CA GLU A 142 12.63 12.47 22.13
C GLU A 142 13.63 12.81 23.21
N GLY A 143 13.36 12.46 24.47
CA GLY A 143 14.35 12.59 25.54
C GLY A 143 15.65 11.83 25.20
N MET A 144 15.52 10.64 24.59
CA MET A 144 16.68 9.88 24.09
C MET A 144 17.35 10.55 22.89
N LEU A 145 16.58 11.10 21.94
CA LEU A 145 17.13 11.81 20.79
C LEU A 145 17.92 13.04 21.22
N ASP A 146 17.40 13.84 22.15
CA ASP A 146 18.06 15.05 22.64
C ASP A 146 19.36 14.73 23.38
N ALA A 147 19.41 13.62 24.12
CA ALA A 147 20.64 13.13 24.73
C ALA A 147 21.71 12.71 23.69
N LEU A 148 21.29 12.21 22.51
CA LEU A 148 22.21 11.82 21.43
C LEU A 148 22.68 13.00 20.57
N ARG A 149 21.93 14.11 20.50
CA ARG A 149 22.25 15.26 19.62
C ARG A 149 23.67 15.79 19.82
N SER A 150 24.12 15.88 21.06
CA SER A 150 25.46 16.40 21.39
C SER A 150 26.59 15.46 20.99
N SER A 151 26.35 14.15 21.03
CA SER A 151 27.36 13.12 20.72
C SER A 151 27.38 12.72 19.24
N CYS A 152 26.26 12.89 18.54
CA CYS A 152 26.07 12.45 17.14
C CYS A 152 25.84 13.65 16.20
N VAL A 153 26.72 14.66 16.26
CA VAL A 153 26.61 15.85 15.42
C VAL A 153 26.75 15.47 13.94
N GLY A 154 25.80 15.89 13.11
CA GLY A 154 25.78 15.59 11.68
C GLY A 154 25.32 14.17 11.35
N ASP A 155 24.85 13.38 12.30
CA ASP A 155 24.22 12.09 12.02
C ASP A 155 22.77 12.30 11.53
N TRP A 156 22.52 12.02 10.25
CA TRP A 156 21.21 12.18 9.61
C TRP A 156 20.12 11.34 10.31
N ARG A 157 20.48 10.25 11.00
CA ARG A 157 19.52 9.37 11.68
C ARG A 157 18.82 10.08 12.83
N ILE A 158 19.48 11.06 13.45
CA ILE A 158 18.87 11.91 14.48
C ILE A 158 17.75 12.75 13.86
N ALA A 159 17.98 13.32 12.67
CA ALA A 159 16.94 14.05 11.94
C ALA A 159 15.81 13.10 11.52
N TRP A 160 16.13 11.92 10.97
CA TRP A 160 15.14 10.91 10.60
C TRP A 160 14.18 10.56 11.75
N PHE A 161 14.72 10.15 12.90
CA PHE A 161 13.89 9.78 14.05
C PHE A 161 13.19 10.98 14.69
N THR A 162 13.77 12.19 14.63
CA THR A 162 13.06 13.42 15.03
C THR A 162 11.85 13.67 14.11
N GLY A 163 11.97 13.38 12.82
CA GLY A 163 10.86 13.47 11.86
C GLY A 163 9.76 12.45 12.15
N VAL A 164 10.14 11.20 12.44
CA VAL A 164 9.19 10.14 12.83
C VAL A 164 8.49 10.51 14.15
N ALA A 165 9.20 11.02 15.16
CA ALA A 165 8.59 11.51 16.40
C ALA A 165 7.58 12.64 16.17
N ALA A 166 7.91 13.57 15.26
CA ALA A 166 7.00 14.64 14.87
C ALA A 166 5.73 14.11 14.16
N LEU A 167 5.85 13.06 13.33
CA LEU A 167 4.68 12.37 12.75
C LEU A 167 3.78 11.77 13.83
N VAL A 168 4.34 11.07 14.83
CA VAL A 168 3.56 10.49 15.94
C VAL A 168 2.75 11.57 16.66
N ARG A 169 3.34 12.74 16.89
CA ARG A 169 2.67 13.88 17.54
C ARG A 169 1.66 14.63 16.65
N GLY A 170 1.64 14.36 15.35
CA GLY A 170 0.85 15.13 14.39
C GLY A 170 1.46 16.48 13.97
N ASP A 171 2.72 16.77 14.33
CA ASP A 171 3.45 17.94 13.80
C ASP A 171 4.05 17.62 12.43
N HIS A 172 3.17 17.50 11.44
CA HIS A 172 3.55 17.12 10.07
C HIS A 172 4.50 18.14 9.42
N ARG A 173 4.42 19.43 9.79
CA ARG A 173 5.34 20.45 9.26
C ARG A 173 6.76 20.24 9.76
N ARG A 174 6.92 19.92 11.05
CA ARG A 174 8.24 19.56 11.59
C ARG A 174 8.75 18.28 11.00
N ALA A 175 7.90 17.26 10.86
CA ALA A 175 8.27 16.00 10.20
C ALA A 175 8.81 16.23 8.79
N TYR A 176 8.11 17.01 7.96
CA TYR A 176 8.51 17.32 6.59
C TYR A 176 9.90 17.97 6.53
N ARG A 177 10.16 18.96 7.39
CA ARG A 177 11.49 19.61 7.47
C ARG A 177 12.60 18.65 7.89
N GLN A 178 12.33 17.75 8.83
CA GLN A 178 13.33 16.79 9.28
C GLN A 178 13.65 15.76 8.19
N PHE A 179 12.64 15.28 7.45
CA PHE A 179 12.88 14.39 6.32
C PHE A 179 13.61 15.07 5.16
N ASP A 180 13.39 16.38 4.94
CA ASP A 180 14.13 17.14 3.94
C ASP A 180 15.63 17.22 4.24
N ILE A 181 16.01 17.38 5.52
CA ILE A 181 17.42 17.31 5.95
C ILE A 181 18.02 15.96 5.53
N VAL A 182 17.32 14.86 5.79
CA VAL A 182 17.80 13.52 5.43
C VAL A 182 17.88 13.35 3.91
N ARG A 183 16.88 13.83 3.16
CA ARG A 183 16.88 13.80 1.69
C ARG A 183 18.07 14.57 1.10
N VAL A 184 18.43 15.71 1.68
CA VAL A 184 19.61 16.50 1.24
C VAL A 184 20.92 15.76 1.55
N MET A 185 20.99 15.09 2.69
CA MET A 185 22.17 14.32 3.09
C MET A 185 22.32 12.99 2.33
N LEU A 186 21.21 12.39 1.90
CA LEU A 186 21.14 11.11 1.19
C LEU A 186 20.30 11.25 -0.10
N PRO A 187 20.83 11.92 -1.14
CA PRO A 187 20.07 12.23 -2.35
C PRO A 187 19.68 10.99 -3.17
N ASP A 188 20.49 9.93 -3.09
CA ASP A 188 20.28 8.69 -3.84
C ASP A 188 19.31 7.72 -3.14
N GLU A 189 18.91 8.01 -1.90
CA GLU A 189 17.97 7.18 -1.15
C GLU A 189 16.51 7.53 -1.50
N PRO A 190 15.69 6.55 -1.91
CA PRO A 190 14.28 6.79 -2.21
C PRO A 190 13.43 6.98 -0.95
N THR A 191 13.90 6.49 0.20
CA THR A 191 13.15 6.45 1.47
C THR A 191 12.81 7.84 2.03
N PRO A 192 13.74 8.81 2.10
CA PRO A 192 13.41 10.17 2.54
C PRO A 192 12.36 10.83 1.65
N ASN A 193 12.42 10.62 0.34
CA ASN A 193 11.38 11.09 -0.58
C ASN A 193 10.02 10.45 -0.26
N LEU A 194 9.95 9.15 0.02
CA LEU A 194 8.69 8.50 0.40
C LEU A 194 8.10 9.11 1.68
N ALA A 195 8.94 9.34 2.70
CA ALA A 195 8.53 9.95 3.96
C ALA A 195 8.05 11.41 3.76
N MET A 196 8.75 12.19 2.93
CA MET A 196 8.31 13.55 2.56
C MET A 196 7.00 13.54 1.79
N ALA A 197 6.82 12.59 0.87
CA ALA A 197 5.61 12.49 0.04
C ALA A 197 4.37 12.22 0.89
N VAL A 198 4.42 11.23 1.78
CA VAL A 198 3.29 10.92 2.67
C VAL A 198 3.05 12.03 3.68
N THR A 199 4.10 12.71 4.16
CA THR A 199 3.94 13.85 5.06
C THR A 199 3.30 15.06 4.35
N ALA A 200 3.65 15.30 3.09
CA ALA A 200 3.00 16.31 2.25
C ALA A 200 1.54 15.96 1.97
N GLU A 201 1.20 14.68 1.76
CA GLU A 201 -0.18 14.21 1.65
C GLU A 201 -0.97 14.45 2.95
N LEU A 202 -0.39 14.20 4.12
CA LEU A 202 -1.01 14.52 5.41
C LEU A 202 -1.20 16.04 5.61
N LEU A 203 -0.24 16.86 5.17
CA LEU A 203 -0.36 18.32 5.20
C LEU A 203 -1.40 18.85 4.22
N LEU A 204 -1.53 18.22 3.06
CA LEU A 204 -2.57 18.51 2.07
C LEU A 204 -3.96 18.27 2.66
N LEU A 205 -4.16 17.14 3.35
CA LEU A 205 -5.43 16.83 4.01
C LEU A 205 -5.79 17.81 5.14
N ALA A 206 -4.77 18.41 5.78
CA ALA A 206 -4.93 19.38 6.85
C ALA A 206 -4.91 20.85 6.39
N ALA A 207 -4.72 21.10 5.08
CA ALA A 207 -4.50 22.45 4.56
C ALA A 207 -5.72 23.35 4.76
N ALA A 208 -5.50 24.56 5.29
CA ALA A 208 -6.60 25.50 5.57
C ALA A 208 -7.01 26.33 4.34
N THR A 209 -6.14 26.43 3.34
CA THR A 209 -6.37 27.26 2.15
C THR A 209 -6.11 26.49 0.86
N ARG A 210 -6.75 26.92 -0.24
CA ARG A 210 -6.55 26.32 -1.56
C ARG A 210 -5.12 26.48 -2.07
N ALA A 211 -4.46 27.59 -1.74
CA ALA A 211 -3.07 27.85 -2.12
C ALA A 211 -2.11 26.89 -1.41
N GLU A 212 -2.24 26.78 -0.08
CA GLU A 212 -1.45 25.81 0.70
C GLU A 212 -1.69 24.37 0.24
N ALA A 213 -2.95 24.01 -0.05
CA ALA A 213 -3.28 22.71 -0.62
C ALA A 213 -2.62 22.49 -1.99
N ALA A 214 -2.50 23.53 -2.83
CA ALA A 214 -1.80 23.41 -4.10
C ALA A 214 -0.30 23.15 -3.89
N ASP A 215 0.35 23.86 -2.97
CA ASP A 215 1.78 23.68 -2.69
C ASP A 215 2.08 22.27 -2.17
N TRP A 216 1.32 21.79 -1.18
CA TRP A 216 1.49 20.44 -0.65
C TRP A 216 1.15 19.35 -1.67
N ARG A 217 0.16 19.59 -2.55
CA ARG A 217 -0.13 18.68 -3.68
C ARG A 217 1.07 18.57 -4.61
N HIS A 218 1.66 19.69 -5.02
CA HIS A 218 2.84 19.67 -5.90
C HIS A 218 4.02 18.96 -5.24
N ALA A 219 4.28 19.23 -3.95
CA ALA A 219 5.32 18.55 -3.19
C ALA A 219 5.09 17.03 -3.12
N ALA A 220 3.88 16.59 -2.78
CA ALA A 220 3.52 15.17 -2.71
C ALA A 220 3.70 14.46 -4.06
N ILE A 221 3.21 15.05 -5.16
CA ILE A 221 3.39 14.51 -6.52
C ILE A 221 4.88 14.36 -6.84
N GLY A 222 5.68 15.40 -6.58
CA GLY A 222 7.11 15.41 -6.86
C GLY A 222 7.83 14.27 -6.15
N HIS A 223 7.66 14.16 -4.84
CA HIS A 223 8.36 13.15 -4.04
C HIS A 223 7.87 11.72 -4.33
N TYR A 224 6.56 11.47 -4.42
CA TYR A 224 6.07 10.12 -4.76
C TYR A 224 6.56 9.67 -6.13
N ARG A 225 6.59 10.59 -7.11
CA ARG A 225 7.06 10.29 -8.47
C ARG A 225 8.55 9.98 -8.52
N VAL A 226 9.37 10.70 -7.75
CA VAL A 226 10.81 10.40 -7.61
C VAL A 226 10.97 9.00 -7.01
N THR A 227 10.32 8.72 -5.88
CA THR A 227 10.39 7.40 -5.22
C THR A 227 9.97 6.27 -6.16
N TRP A 228 8.84 6.42 -6.85
CA TRP A 228 8.30 5.38 -7.72
C TRP A 228 9.21 5.06 -8.91
N ARG A 229 9.80 6.08 -9.53
CA ARG A 229 10.77 5.90 -10.62
C ARG A 229 12.07 5.27 -10.17
N SER A 230 12.50 5.55 -8.94
CA SER A 230 13.74 5.01 -8.39
C SER A 230 13.60 3.56 -7.93
N ASN A 231 12.48 3.18 -7.32
CA ASN A 231 12.26 1.82 -6.82
C ASN A 231 10.78 1.39 -6.92
N HIS A 232 10.48 0.52 -7.89
CA HIS A 232 9.15 -0.05 -8.10
C HIS A 232 8.71 -1.08 -7.04
N GLU A 233 9.57 -1.44 -6.08
CA GLU A 233 9.17 -2.23 -4.90
C GLU A 233 8.43 -1.36 -3.86
N MET A 234 8.55 -0.03 -3.93
CA MET A 234 7.85 0.89 -3.02
C MET A 234 6.42 1.16 -3.48
N ILE A 235 5.56 0.13 -3.43
CA ILE A 235 4.18 0.17 -3.93
C ILE A 235 3.33 1.28 -3.28
N SER A 236 3.59 1.65 -2.01
CA SER A 236 2.94 2.80 -1.36
C SER A 236 3.10 4.10 -2.15
N ALA A 237 4.23 4.27 -2.86
CA ALA A 237 4.49 5.45 -3.69
C ALA A 237 3.58 5.51 -4.92
N ALA A 238 3.34 4.37 -5.59
CA ALA A 238 2.44 4.30 -6.73
C ALA A 238 1.00 4.66 -6.34
N PHE A 239 0.49 4.07 -5.25
CA PHE A 239 -0.86 4.35 -4.77
C PHE A 239 -1.00 5.78 -4.22
N GLY A 240 0.02 6.29 -3.53
CA GLY A 240 0.07 7.70 -3.12
C GLY A 240 0.02 8.65 -4.30
N LEU A 241 0.87 8.44 -5.30
CA LEU A 241 0.88 9.23 -6.52
C LEU A 241 -0.46 9.18 -7.24
N ALA A 242 -1.06 8.00 -7.39
CA ALA A 242 -2.36 7.83 -8.02
C ALA A 242 -3.48 8.59 -7.28
N ARG A 243 -3.51 8.55 -5.94
CA ARG A 243 -4.48 9.33 -5.15
C ARG A 243 -4.33 10.83 -5.37
N ILE A 244 -3.11 11.34 -5.31
CA ILE A 244 -2.89 12.78 -5.47
C ILE A 244 -3.18 13.25 -6.90
N LEU A 245 -2.80 12.47 -7.93
CA LEU A 245 -3.12 12.77 -9.33
C LEU A 245 -4.63 12.75 -9.59
N THR A 246 -5.35 11.81 -8.99
CA THR A 246 -6.82 11.78 -9.05
C THR A 246 -7.41 13.06 -8.45
N ALA A 247 -6.93 13.47 -7.28
CA ALA A 247 -7.37 14.70 -6.62
C ALA A 247 -6.99 15.98 -7.40
N ASP A 248 -6.02 15.89 -8.32
CA ASP A 248 -5.66 16.95 -9.27
C ASP A 248 -6.47 16.90 -10.58
N GLY A 249 -7.31 15.88 -10.76
CA GLY A 249 -8.13 15.67 -11.95
C GLY A 249 -7.46 14.83 -13.06
N ASP A 250 -6.20 14.42 -12.90
CA ASP A 250 -5.49 13.59 -13.89
C ASP A 250 -5.68 12.10 -13.62
N VAL A 251 -6.92 11.63 -13.81
CA VAL A 251 -7.31 10.22 -13.67
C VAL A 251 -6.49 9.32 -14.59
N ARG A 252 -6.18 9.77 -15.81
CA ARG A 252 -5.42 8.98 -16.77
C ARG A 252 -4.00 8.73 -16.29
N ALA A 253 -3.31 9.74 -15.78
CA ALA A 253 -1.98 9.56 -15.20
C ALA A 253 -2.03 8.72 -13.93
N ALA A 254 -3.04 8.92 -13.07
CA ALA A 254 -3.22 8.10 -11.87
C ALA A 254 -3.33 6.60 -12.20
N VAL A 255 -4.14 6.27 -13.20
CA VAL A 255 -4.33 4.91 -13.68
C VAL A 255 -3.06 4.35 -14.33
N ALA A 256 -2.34 5.14 -15.13
CA ALA A 256 -1.09 4.71 -15.75
C ALA A 256 -0.03 4.33 -14.69
N VAL A 257 0.07 5.09 -13.60
CA VAL A 257 0.97 4.76 -12.48
C VAL A 257 0.60 3.42 -11.83
N LEU A 258 -0.69 3.13 -11.69
CA LEU A 258 -1.15 1.85 -11.13
C LEU A 258 -0.89 0.67 -12.08
N ASP A 259 -0.89 0.89 -13.39
CA ASP A 259 -0.59 -0.13 -14.39
C ASP A 259 0.92 -0.47 -14.46
N GLU A 260 1.79 0.42 -13.99
CA GLU A 260 3.24 0.20 -13.90
C GLU A 260 3.65 -0.77 -12.77
N LEU A 261 2.70 -1.25 -11.96
CA LEU A 261 3.00 -2.20 -10.89
C LEU A 261 3.66 -3.49 -11.45
N PRO A 262 4.70 -4.02 -10.78
CA PRO A 262 5.33 -5.28 -11.19
C PRO A 262 4.32 -6.42 -11.30
N ALA A 263 4.49 -7.30 -12.29
CA ALA A 263 3.56 -8.40 -12.55
C ALA A 263 3.40 -9.37 -11.37
N GLY A 264 4.43 -9.51 -10.52
CA GLY A 264 4.38 -10.34 -9.31
C GLY A 264 3.79 -9.66 -8.08
N SER A 265 3.35 -8.39 -8.17
CA SER A 265 2.86 -7.65 -7.01
C SER A 265 1.54 -8.24 -6.49
N PRO A 266 1.40 -8.49 -5.17
CA PRO A 266 0.14 -8.94 -4.57
C PRO A 266 -0.98 -7.89 -4.65
N HIS A 267 -0.62 -6.63 -4.97
CA HIS A 267 -1.56 -5.50 -4.99
C HIS A 267 -2.13 -5.20 -6.37
N ARG A 268 -1.84 -6.02 -7.39
CA ARG A 268 -2.35 -5.81 -8.77
C ARG A 268 -3.87 -5.83 -8.85
N ASP A 269 -4.53 -6.73 -8.13
CA ASP A 269 -5.99 -6.76 -8.11
C ASP A 269 -6.55 -5.46 -7.50
N THR A 270 -5.96 -5.02 -6.39
CA THR A 270 -6.35 -3.75 -5.76
C THR A 270 -6.10 -2.55 -6.67
N ALA A 271 -5.00 -2.54 -7.42
CA ALA A 271 -4.71 -1.51 -8.42
C ALA A 271 -5.71 -1.53 -9.58
N GLY A 272 -6.09 -2.71 -10.07
CA GLY A 272 -7.11 -2.88 -11.11
C GLY A 272 -8.50 -2.42 -10.66
N LEU A 273 -8.91 -2.78 -9.44
CA LEU A 273 -10.16 -2.30 -8.84
C LEU A 273 -10.13 -0.79 -8.62
N THR A 274 -9.01 -0.25 -8.12
CA THR A 274 -8.83 1.19 -7.94
C THR A 274 -8.96 1.90 -9.29
N GLY A 275 -8.23 1.46 -10.31
CA GLY A 275 -8.31 2.06 -11.64
C GLY A 275 -9.72 1.99 -12.25
N CYS A 276 -10.47 0.90 -12.00
CA CYS A 276 -11.87 0.80 -12.38
C CYS A 276 -12.72 1.91 -11.72
N LEU A 277 -12.61 2.07 -10.39
CA LEU A 277 -13.32 3.11 -9.65
C LEU A 277 -12.92 4.52 -10.08
N LEU A 278 -11.63 4.77 -10.33
CA LEU A 278 -11.13 6.07 -10.77
C LEU A 278 -11.74 6.51 -12.11
N HIS A 279 -11.94 5.58 -13.05
CA HIS A 279 -12.59 5.88 -14.33
C HIS A 279 -14.07 6.25 -14.21
N ILE A 280 -14.75 5.82 -13.16
CA ILE A 280 -16.20 6.02 -12.97
C ILE A 280 -16.55 6.93 -11.78
N GLY A 281 -15.55 7.46 -11.08
CA GLY A 281 -15.72 8.26 -9.87
C GLY A 281 -16.05 9.74 -10.12
N GLY A 282 -16.00 10.21 -11.38
CA GLY A 282 -16.36 11.57 -11.75
C GLY A 282 -17.87 11.81 -11.81
N PRO A 283 -18.32 13.07 -12.00
CA PRO A 283 -19.72 13.38 -12.21
C PRO A 283 -20.29 12.59 -13.39
N VAL A 284 -21.45 11.97 -13.21
CA VAL A 284 -22.07 11.13 -14.26
C VAL A 284 -22.29 11.89 -15.57
N THR A 285 -22.52 13.20 -15.51
CA THR A 285 -22.68 14.09 -16.68
C THR A 285 -21.41 14.25 -17.50
N GLU A 286 -20.24 14.00 -16.93
CA GLU A 286 -18.94 14.10 -17.59
C GLU A 286 -18.41 12.74 -18.08
N LEU A 287 -19.02 11.63 -17.63
CA LEU A 287 -18.63 10.29 -18.03
C LEU A 287 -18.96 10.03 -19.51
N THR A 288 -18.06 9.31 -20.17
CA THR A 288 -18.26 8.82 -21.53
C THR A 288 -18.48 7.31 -21.56
N GLU A 289 -19.08 6.80 -22.65
CA GLU A 289 -19.14 5.35 -22.91
C GLU A 289 -17.73 4.71 -22.89
N THR A 290 -16.70 5.47 -23.27
CA THR A 290 -15.32 4.96 -23.29
C THR A 290 -14.83 4.69 -21.87
N ASP A 291 -15.13 5.56 -20.91
CA ASP A 291 -14.73 5.40 -19.51
C ASP A 291 -15.37 4.16 -18.91
N LEU A 292 -16.68 3.97 -19.13
CA LEU A 292 -17.43 2.80 -18.68
C LEU A 292 -16.87 1.50 -19.29
N ARG A 293 -16.52 1.51 -20.57
CA ARG A 293 -15.93 0.35 -21.25
C ARG A 293 -14.52 0.03 -20.77
N ILE A 294 -13.70 1.05 -20.49
CA ILE A 294 -12.36 0.85 -19.92
C ILE A 294 -12.49 0.26 -18.50
N ALA A 295 -13.38 0.80 -17.67
CA ALA A 295 -13.66 0.28 -16.34
C ALA A 295 -14.14 -1.18 -16.39
N ALA A 296 -15.08 -1.50 -17.31
CA ALA A 296 -15.55 -2.86 -17.52
C ALA A 296 -14.43 -3.82 -17.97
N GLY A 297 -13.58 -3.41 -18.90
CA GLY A 297 -12.46 -4.20 -19.37
C GLY A 297 -11.42 -4.47 -18.28
N ARG A 298 -11.11 -3.46 -17.46
CA ARG A 298 -10.23 -3.62 -16.28
C ARG A 298 -10.78 -4.66 -15.32
N LEU A 299 -12.05 -4.50 -14.95
CA LEU A 299 -12.69 -5.39 -13.99
C LEU A 299 -12.81 -6.81 -14.55
N ALA A 300 -13.10 -6.99 -15.84
CA ALA A 300 -13.20 -8.32 -16.48
C ALA A 300 -11.91 -9.15 -16.42
N ASN A 301 -10.74 -8.49 -16.32
CA ASN A 301 -9.45 -9.16 -16.20
C ASN A 301 -9.11 -9.56 -14.75
N LEU A 302 -9.96 -9.24 -13.78
CA LEU A 302 -9.79 -9.59 -12.38
C LEU A 302 -10.61 -10.85 -12.05
N SER A 303 -10.00 -11.77 -11.30
CA SER A 303 -10.69 -12.99 -10.84
C SER A 303 -10.49 -13.19 -9.35
N GLY A 304 -11.58 -13.44 -8.60
CA GLY A 304 -11.49 -13.89 -7.21
C GLY A 304 -11.18 -12.81 -6.16
N ALA A 305 -11.09 -11.53 -6.53
CA ALA A 305 -10.89 -10.45 -5.57
C ALA A 305 -12.14 -10.25 -4.68
N ARG A 306 -11.96 -10.17 -3.36
CA ARG A 306 -13.06 -9.95 -2.38
C ARG A 306 -13.96 -8.76 -2.74
N ARG A 307 -13.37 -7.70 -3.31
CA ARG A 307 -14.07 -6.45 -3.68
C ARG A 307 -14.54 -6.42 -5.14
N TYR A 308 -14.44 -7.53 -5.87
CA TYR A 308 -14.88 -7.64 -7.26
C TYR A 308 -16.38 -7.35 -7.40
N LEU A 309 -17.22 -8.05 -6.64
CA LEU A 309 -18.69 -7.92 -6.73
C LEU A 309 -19.18 -6.51 -6.36
N PRO A 310 -18.73 -5.87 -5.26
CA PRO A 310 -19.03 -4.46 -4.99
C PRO A 310 -18.62 -3.53 -6.13
N THR A 311 -17.39 -3.68 -6.67
CA THR A 311 -16.91 -2.84 -7.78
C THR A 311 -17.77 -3.02 -9.04
N ARG A 312 -18.15 -4.26 -9.35
CA ARG A 312 -19.06 -4.58 -10.45
C ARG A 312 -20.42 -3.89 -10.27
N LEU A 313 -20.98 -3.92 -9.06
CA LEU A 313 -22.24 -3.25 -8.77
C LEU A 313 -22.15 -1.75 -8.96
N ILE A 314 -21.09 -1.10 -8.46
CA ILE A 314 -20.87 0.34 -8.67
C ILE A 314 -20.77 0.67 -10.16
N LEU A 315 -20.06 -0.12 -10.95
CA LEU A 315 -19.96 0.08 -12.40
C LEU A 315 -21.32 -0.09 -13.09
N LEU A 316 -22.09 -1.13 -12.78
CA LEU A 316 -23.43 -1.33 -13.34
C LEU A 316 -24.38 -0.19 -12.96
N TRP A 317 -24.34 0.25 -11.69
CA TRP A 317 -25.15 1.35 -11.20
C TRP A 317 -24.79 2.68 -11.87
N THR A 318 -23.49 2.96 -12.00
CA THR A 318 -23.01 4.17 -12.68
C THR A 318 -23.42 4.17 -14.15
N THR A 319 -23.33 3.01 -14.82
CA THR A 319 -23.81 2.84 -16.20
C THR A 319 -25.31 3.09 -16.32
N LEU A 320 -26.12 2.59 -15.37
CA LEU A 320 -27.56 2.81 -15.33
C LEU A 320 -27.89 4.30 -15.20
N VAL A 321 -27.31 4.99 -14.21
CA VAL A 321 -27.55 6.42 -13.98
C VAL A 321 -27.07 7.26 -15.16
N TRP A 322 -25.97 6.86 -15.81
CA TRP A 322 -25.47 7.51 -17.02
C TRP A 322 -26.45 7.38 -18.20
N LEU A 323 -27.04 6.21 -18.42
CA LEU A 323 -28.09 6.01 -19.42
C LEU A 323 -29.34 6.85 -19.11
N GLU A 324 -29.79 6.87 -17.86
CA GLU A 324 -30.94 7.66 -17.41
C GLU A 324 -30.69 9.17 -17.57
N SER A 325 -29.44 9.61 -17.52
CA SER A 325 -29.01 10.99 -17.76
C SER A 325 -28.89 11.35 -19.24
N GLY A 326 -29.30 10.46 -20.16
CA GLY A 326 -29.26 10.68 -21.61
C GLY A 326 -28.01 10.14 -22.31
N GLY A 327 -27.16 9.40 -21.60
CA GLY A 327 -26.06 8.65 -22.19
C GLY A 327 -26.55 7.66 -23.24
N ARG A 328 -25.76 7.44 -24.29
CA ARG A 328 -26.09 6.52 -25.39
C ARG A 328 -24.95 5.57 -25.67
N LEU A 329 -25.19 4.28 -25.52
CA LEU A 329 -24.25 3.24 -25.91
C LEU A 329 -24.30 3.05 -27.42
N ARG A 330 -23.12 2.99 -28.06
CA ARG A 330 -23.01 2.77 -29.51
C ARG A 330 -23.54 1.39 -29.92
N ASN A 331 -23.36 0.39 -29.06
CA ASN A 331 -23.81 -0.99 -29.27
C ASN A 331 -24.74 -1.45 -28.14
N PRO A 332 -26.05 -1.10 -28.14
CA PRO A 332 -26.99 -1.49 -27.08
C PRO A 332 -27.16 -3.02 -26.95
N GLU A 333 -26.94 -3.76 -28.03
CA GLU A 333 -27.00 -5.24 -28.07
C GLU A 333 -25.83 -5.91 -27.34
N SER A 334 -24.80 -5.14 -26.95
CA SER A 334 -23.69 -5.68 -26.16
C SER A 334 -24.11 -5.89 -24.70
N SER A 335 -23.25 -6.55 -23.92
CA SER A 335 -23.49 -6.77 -22.50
C SER A 335 -22.24 -6.45 -21.68
N ILE A 336 -22.45 -5.97 -20.46
CA ILE A 336 -21.41 -5.77 -19.45
C ILE A 336 -21.55 -6.88 -18.43
N PHE A 337 -20.56 -7.78 -18.34
CA PHE A 337 -20.60 -8.99 -17.50
C PHE A 337 -21.87 -9.85 -17.71
N GLY A 338 -22.26 -10.06 -18.98
CA GLY A 338 -23.46 -10.81 -19.35
C GLY A 338 -24.78 -10.09 -19.03
N THR A 339 -24.72 -8.84 -18.56
CA THR A 339 -25.89 -8.00 -18.30
C THR A 339 -26.18 -7.17 -19.55
N PRO A 340 -27.36 -7.29 -20.19
CA PRO A 340 -27.68 -6.51 -21.38
C PRO A 340 -27.55 -5.01 -21.12
N ASN A 341 -27.00 -4.28 -22.09
CA ASN A 341 -26.76 -2.84 -22.04
C ASN A 341 -28.05 -2.01 -22.27
N THR A 342 -29.08 -2.36 -21.51
CA THR A 342 -30.39 -1.71 -21.46
C THR A 342 -30.70 -1.35 -20.02
N GLU A 343 -31.54 -0.35 -19.79
CA GLU A 343 -31.97 0.04 -18.44
C GLU A 343 -32.51 -1.18 -17.64
N THR A 344 -33.41 -1.94 -18.27
CA THR A 344 -33.98 -3.18 -17.70
C THR A 344 -32.91 -4.24 -17.42
N GLY A 345 -31.95 -4.42 -18.34
CA GLY A 345 -30.84 -5.36 -18.16
C GLY A 345 -29.97 -4.99 -16.97
N LEU A 346 -29.50 -3.75 -16.92
CA LEU A 346 -28.66 -3.22 -15.83
C LEU A 346 -29.36 -3.31 -14.49
N ARG A 347 -30.64 -2.92 -14.40
CA ARG A 347 -31.46 -3.06 -13.19
C ARG A 347 -31.53 -4.51 -12.70
N ARG A 348 -31.72 -5.49 -13.60
CA ARG A 348 -31.68 -6.92 -13.23
C ARG A 348 -30.30 -7.37 -12.78
N GLY A 349 -29.23 -6.91 -13.43
CA GLY A 349 -27.86 -7.23 -13.05
C GLY A 349 -27.51 -6.70 -11.66
N ILE A 350 -27.92 -5.46 -11.36
CA ILE A 350 -27.78 -4.84 -10.04
C ILE A 350 -28.58 -5.61 -8.99
N GLU A 351 -29.86 -5.91 -9.26
CA GLU A 351 -30.70 -6.72 -8.37
C GLU A 351 -30.02 -8.05 -8.02
N SER A 352 -29.53 -8.77 -9.03
CA SER A 352 -28.87 -10.06 -8.86
C SER A 352 -27.62 -9.95 -7.99
N GLY A 353 -26.76 -8.95 -8.25
CA GLY A 353 -25.53 -8.75 -7.47
C GLY A 353 -25.80 -8.30 -6.03
N LEU A 354 -26.83 -7.48 -5.77
CA LEU A 354 -27.24 -7.12 -4.41
C LEU A 354 -27.75 -8.34 -3.64
N ARG A 355 -28.54 -9.22 -4.27
CA ARG A 355 -28.98 -10.49 -3.67
C ARG A 355 -27.79 -11.43 -3.42
N GLU A 356 -26.75 -11.37 -4.24
CA GLU A 356 -25.51 -12.11 -4.01
C GLU A 356 -24.72 -11.59 -2.80
N LEU A 357 -24.57 -10.26 -2.67
CA LEU A 357 -24.00 -9.66 -1.45
C LEU A 357 -24.80 -10.02 -0.21
N ALA A 358 -26.14 -9.96 -0.28
CA ALA A 358 -27.01 -10.30 0.84
C ALA A 358 -26.83 -11.75 1.32
N ARG A 359 -26.51 -12.69 0.43
CA ARG A 359 -26.23 -14.10 0.78
C ARG A 359 -24.90 -14.28 1.51
N THR A 360 -23.93 -13.38 1.30
CA THR A 360 -22.57 -13.50 1.84
C THR A 360 -22.34 -12.65 3.07
N THR A 361 -23.17 -11.63 3.31
CA THR A 361 -22.99 -10.74 4.46
C THR A 361 -23.27 -11.45 5.80
N PRO A 362 -22.38 -11.29 6.80
CA PRO A 362 -22.59 -11.87 8.13
C PRO A 362 -23.62 -11.10 8.97
N ASP A 363 -23.91 -9.83 8.64
CA ASP A 363 -24.83 -8.97 9.38
C ASP A 363 -26.29 -9.16 8.90
N PRO A 364 -27.21 -9.67 9.76
CA PRO A 364 -28.62 -9.83 9.41
C PRO A 364 -29.32 -8.51 9.04
N ASP A 365 -28.99 -7.40 9.69
CA ASP A 365 -29.64 -6.11 9.41
C ASP A 365 -29.15 -5.56 8.08
N HIS A 366 -27.86 -5.70 7.78
CA HIS A 366 -27.32 -5.35 6.46
C HIS A 366 -27.91 -6.22 5.35
N ARG A 367 -28.13 -7.51 5.61
CA ARG A 367 -28.80 -8.42 4.66
C ARG A 367 -30.18 -7.90 4.27
N ILE A 368 -30.98 -7.45 5.25
CA ILE A 368 -32.30 -6.86 4.99
C ILE A 368 -32.15 -5.60 4.13
N ARG A 369 -31.24 -4.68 4.48
CA ARG A 369 -30.98 -3.45 3.70
C ARG A 369 -30.61 -3.75 2.24
N LEU A 370 -29.76 -4.75 2.00
CA LEU A 370 -29.36 -5.15 0.64
C LEU A 370 -30.53 -5.75 -0.15
N VAL A 371 -31.39 -6.56 0.49
CA VAL A 371 -32.58 -7.12 -0.15
C VAL A 371 -33.60 -6.03 -0.48
N ASP A 372 -33.81 -5.07 0.42
CA ASP A 372 -34.69 -3.93 0.19
C ASP A 372 -34.19 -3.07 -0.97
N LEU A 373 -32.88 -2.79 -1.03
CA LEU A 373 -32.28 -2.09 -2.15
C LEU A 373 -32.45 -2.87 -3.47
N ALA A 374 -32.28 -4.20 -3.45
CA ALA A 374 -32.51 -5.05 -4.62
C ALA A 374 -33.97 -4.96 -5.10
N ASN A 375 -34.94 -4.93 -4.17
CA ASN A 375 -36.35 -4.80 -4.49
C ASN A 375 -36.69 -3.41 -5.08
N GLN A 376 -36.03 -2.34 -4.62
CA GLN A 376 -36.22 -0.98 -5.13
C GLN A 376 -35.71 -0.81 -6.57
N VAL A 377 -34.59 -1.45 -6.91
CA VAL A 377 -33.97 -1.34 -8.25
C VAL A 377 -34.71 -2.16 -9.31
N ARG A 378 -35.46 -3.19 -8.86
CA ARG A 378 -36.17 -4.15 -9.71
C ARG A 378 -36.91 -3.44 -10.85
N PRO A 379 -36.73 -3.85 -12.12
CA PRO A 379 -37.45 -3.25 -13.24
C PRO A 379 -38.95 -3.42 -13.06
N ARG A 380 -39.72 -2.35 -13.28
CA ARG A 380 -41.19 -2.41 -13.29
C ARG A 380 -41.65 -3.20 -14.52
N THR A 381 -42.08 -4.43 -14.32
CA THR A 381 -42.82 -5.19 -15.35
C THR A 381 -44.29 -4.81 -15.24
N TRP A 382 -44.79 -3.98 -16.15
CA TRP A 382 -46.23 -3.85 -16.36
C TRP A 382 -46.71 -5.17 -17.00
N PHE A 383 -47.60 -5.88 -16.32
CA PHE A 383 -48.30 -7.02 -16.88
C PHE A 383 -49.57 -6.57 -17.60
#